data_AF-A0A6J7ML60-F1
#
_entry.id   AF-A0A6J7ML60-F1
#
_cell.length_a   1.000
_cell.length_b   1.000
_cell.length_c   1.000
_cell.angle_alpha   90.00
_cell.angle_beta   90.00
_cell.angle_gamma   90.00
#
_symmetry.space_group_name_H-M   'P 1'
#
loop_
_entity.id
_entity.type
_entity.pdbx_description
1 polymer ?
#
loop_
_entity_poly.entity_id
_entity_poly.type
_entity_poly.pdbx_seq_one_letter_code
_entity_poly.pdbx_strand_id
1 'polypeptide(L)' 'MQANVLEVQHDRLDAGLGVDEVDIVVQVETRGHEHCEEVLDALAGRYRIVSQSIDR' A
#
# COMPACT_ATOMS: atom_id res chain seq x y z
N MET A 1 -12.71 9.10 2.30
CA MET A 1 -11.94 7.88 2.63
C MET A 1 -10.71 8.30 3.42
N GLN A 2 -10.54 7.78 4.64
CA GLN A 2 -9.43 8.15 5.55
C GLN A 2 -9.07 6.91 6.37
N ALA A 3 -7.85 6.40 6.21
CA ALA A 3 -7.29 5.31 7.00
C ALA A 3 -6.13 5.82 7.85
N ASN A 4 -5.88 5.16 8.99
CA ASN A 4 -4.72 5.49 9.81
C ASN A 4 -3.50 4.80 9.23
N VAL A 5 -2.40 5.52 9.05
CA VAL A 5 -1.12 4.93 8.67
C VAL A 5 -0.36 4.57 9.93
N LEU A 6 0.04 3.31 10.04
CA LEU A 6 0.84 2.81 11.16
C LEU A 6 2.33 2.86 10.84
N GLU A 7 2.70 2.44 9.63
CA GLU A 7 4.08 2.37 9.17
C GLU A 7 4.18 2.66 7.67
N VAL A 8 5.30 3.28 7.28
CA VAL A 8 5.70 3.45 5.88
C VAL A 8 7.17 3.09 5.75
N GLN A 9 7.48 2.17 4.84
CA GLN A 9 8.83 1.77 4.48
C GLN A 9 9.06 2.03 2.98
N HIS A 10 10.29 2.39 2.62
CA HIS A 10 10.68 2.67 1.24
C HIS A 10 11.92 1.86 0.86
N ASP A 11 11.90 1.26 -0.33
CA ASP A 11 13.06 0.61 -0.94
C ASP A 11 13.30 1.15 -2.35
N ARG A 12 14.56 1.41 -2.69
CA ARG A 12 15.02 1.89 -4.00
C ARG A 12 16.06 0.96 -4.62
N LEU A 13 16.39 -0.13 -3.93
CA LEU A 13 17.45 -1.07 -4.29
C LEU A 13 16.87 -2.42 -4.72
N ASP A 14 15.55 -2.60 -4.70
CA ASP A 14 14.93 -3.80 -5.23
C ASP A 14 15.26 -3.96 -6.72
N ALA A 15 15.67 -5.17 -7.11
CA ALA A 15 16.13 -5.48 -8.46
C ALA A 15 15.03 -5.32 -9.53
N GLY A 16 13.76 -5.29 -9.14
CA GLY A 16 12.62 -5.06 -10.01
C GLY A 16 12.29 -3.59 -10.27
N LEU A 17 12.94 -2.65 -9.58
CA LEU A 17 12.65 -1.21 -9.68
C LEU A 17 13.38 -0.54 -10.85
N GLY A 18 12.65 0.31 -11.58
CA GLY A 18 13.25 1.29 -12.48
C GLY A 18 14.08 2.34 -11.72
N VAL A 19 14.97 3.04 -12.43
CA VAL A 19 15.90 4.04 -11.86
C VAL A 19 15.19 5.14 -11.08
N ASP A 20 13.99 5.53 -11.52
CA ASP A 20 13.18 6.58 -10.88
C ASP A 20 12.01 6.01 -10.06
N GLU A 21 11.95 4.70 -9.88
CA GLU A 21 10.91 4.04 -9.11
C GLU A 21 11.32 3.84 -7.64
N VAL A 22 10.32 3.62 -6.81
CA VAL A 22 10.48 3.33 -5.39
C VAL A 22 9.38 2.35 -5.01
N ASP A 23 9.75 1.29 -4.31
CA ASP A 23 8.78 0.42 -3.67
C ASP A 23 8.42 1.01 -2.31
N ILE A 24 7.12 0.99 -2.01
CA ILE A 24 6.57 1.47 -0.76
C ILE A 24 5.78 0.34 -0.13
N VAL A 25 6.12 0.02 1.11
CA VAL A 25 5.27 -0.81 1.97
C VAL A 25 4.58 0.11 2.95
N VAL A 26 3.25 0.11 2.94
CA VAL A 26 2.44 0.89 3.87
C VAL A 26 1.55 -0.04 4.69
N GLN A 27 1.61 0.11 6.00
CA GLN A 27 0.68 -0.55 6.90
C GLN A 27 -0.39 0.44 7.33
N VAL A 28 -1.65 0.08 7.13
CA VAL A 28 -2.79 0.92 7.48
C VAL A 28 -3.77 0.17 8.37
N GLU A 29 -4.40 0.90 9.28
CA GLU A 29 -5.54 0.42 10.05
C GLU A 29 -6.85 0.94 9.42
N THR A 30 -7.79 0.03 9.21
CA THR A 30 -9.11 0.31 8.63
C THR A 30 -10.21 -0.04 9.62
N ARG A 31 -11.44 0.40 9.33
CA ARG A 31 -12.58 0.28 10.28
C ARG A 31 -13.33 -1.05 10.13
N GLY A 32 -12.89 -1.89 9.20
CA GLY A 32 -13.57 -3.12 8.80
C GLY A 32 -13.28 -3.47 7.34
N HIS A 33 -13.82 -4.60 6.89
CA HIS A 33 -13.52 -5.17 5.58
C HIS A 33 -13.90 -4.26 4.40
N GLU A 34 -15.10 -3.68 4.41
CA GLU A 34 -15.56 -2.75 3.36
C GLU A 34 -14.63 -1.54 3.22
N HIS A 35 -14.19 -0.97 4.36
CA HIS A 35 -13.25 0.15 4.35
C HIS A 35 -11.84 -0.27 3.87
N CYS A 36 -11.45 -1.53 4.05
CA CYS A 36 -10.20 -2.06 3.52
C CYS A 36 -10.24 -2.13 1.98
N GLU A 37 -11.33 -2.63 1.40
CA GLU A 37 -11.52 -2.69 -0.06
C GLU A 37 -11.50 -1.29 -0.67
N GLU A 38 -12.23 -0.35 -0.07
CA GLU A 38 -12.23 1.07 -0.44
C GLU A 38 -10.81 1.65 -0.53
N VAL A 39 -9.99 1.43 0.51
CA VAL A 39 -8.62 1.95 0.57
C VAL A 39 -7.73 1.30 -0.50
N LEU A 40 -7.86 -0.02 -0.71
CA LEU A 40 -7.11 -0.73 -1.73
C LEU A 40 -7.46 -0.22 -3.14
N ASP A 41 -8.73 -0.01 -3.44
CA ASP A 41 -9.17 0.57 -4.71
C ASP A 41 -8.61 1.97 -4.93
N ALA A 42 -8.60 2.80 -3.89
CA ALA A 42 -8.03 4.14 -3.97
C ALA A 42 -6.52 4.14 -4.23
N LEU A 43 -5.78 3.18 -3.66
CA LEU A 43 -4.35 3.00 -3.89
C LEU A 43 -4.08 2.45 -5.30
N ALA A 44 -4.81 1.42 -5.74
CA ALA A 44 -4.68 0.82 -7.06
C ALA A 44 -4.98 1.81 -8.20
N GLY A 45 -5.80 2.83 -7.95
CA GLY A 45 -6.05 3.92 -8.90
C GLY A 45 -4.86 4.86 -9.14
N ARG A 46 -3.80 4.80 -8.31
CA ARG A 46 -2.63 5.71 -8.37
C ARG A 46 -1.29 5.00 -8.38
N TYR A 47 -1.22 3.81 -7.79
CA TYR A 47 -0.01 3.04 -7.58
C TYR A 47 -0.18 1.63 -8.11
N ARG A 48 0.92 1.04 -8.57
CA ARG A 48 0.96 -0.39 -8.90
C ARG A 48 1.06 -1.18 -7.60
N ILE A 49 0.06 -2.01 -7.33
CA ILE A 49 0.09 -2.93 -6.18
C ILE A 49 0.88 -4.17 -6.57
N VAL A 50 1.98 -4.44 -5.86
CA VAL A 50 2.83 -5.62 -6.08
C VAL A 50 2.36 -6.78 -5.21
N SER A 51 2.06 -6.50 -3.95
CA SER A 51 1.52 -7.46 -2.99
C SER A 51 0.60 -6.74 -2.01
N GLN A 52 -0.34 -7.50 -1.46
CA GLN A 52 -1.22 -7.04 -0.38
C GLN A 52 -1.47 -8.20 0.58
N SER A 53 -1.52 -7.89 1.86
CA SER A 53 -1.93 -8.82 2.91
C SER A 53 -2.92 -8.11 3.82
N ILE A 54 -3.94 -8.84 4.27
CA ILE A 54 -4.91 -8.36 5.24
C ILE A 54 -4.79 -9.28 6.45
N ASP A 55 -4.25 -8.76 7.54
CA ASP A 55 -4.26 -9.47 8.82
C ASP A 55 -5.71 -9.58 9.31
N ARG A 56 -6.14 -10.81 9.62
CA ARG A 56 -7.49 -11.12 10.12
C ARG A 56 -7.60 -10.99 11.62
#